data_AF-A0A849WM69-F1
#
_entry.id   AF-A0A849WM69-F1
#
_cell.length_a   1.000
_cell.length_b   1.000
_cell.length_c   1.000
_cell.angle_alpha   90.00
_cell.angle_beta   90.00
_cell.angle_gamma   90.00
#
_symmetry.space_group_name_H-M   'P 1'
#
loop_
_entity.id
_entity.type
_entity.pdbx_description
1 polymer ?
#
loop_
_entity_poly.entity_id
_entity_poly.type
_entity_poly.pdbx_seq_one_letter_code
_entity_poly.pdbx_strand_id
1 'polypeptide(L)'
;MNAINEDHLLVVIDSFVDFSNHVFVLGYDLRIDAHSYCRFPLHAHFQKLEPQAIYQIEKNLIESSKNSRGSTIESSFYKIRKISEEELNPIEKIYYTHFNKKKTLSPNENLVNNANLSIHVGIVKEIIPVASVIGASLDLVISFPEFSSPITTRTQNLKYQVQQPAVALIKKIKSSQGEVINVLGLKDLNEVSDYLKPDFLEKRNLQILAVDYR
;
A
#
# COMPACT_ATOMS: atom_id res chain seq x y z
N MET A 1 -30.44 -6.55 -9.98
CA MET A 1 -29.21 -6.68 -9.16
C MET A 1 -28.24 -5.63 -9.69
N ASN A 2 -27.88 -4.63 -8.90
CA ASN A 2 -26.85 -3.68 -9.29
C ASN A 2 -25.55 -4.14 -8.63
N ALA A 3 -24.80 -4.99 -9.33
CA ALA A 3 -23.44 -5.29 -8.92
C ALA A 3 -22.60 -4.04 -9.18
N ILE A 4 -22.15 -3.38 -8.11
CA ILE A 4 -21.10 -2.38 -8.21
C ILE A 4 -19.80 -3.17 -8.29
N ASN A 5 -19.21 -3.18 -9.49
CA ASN A 5 -17.92 -3.81 -9.73
C ASN A 5 -16.84 -2.72 -9.73
N GLU A 6 -15.94 -2.78 -8.76
CA GLU A 6 -14.67 -2.04 -8.86
C GLU A 6 -13.69 -2.96 -9.59
N ASP A 7 -13.07 -2.47 -10.67
CA ASP A 7 -12.15 -3.28 -11.46
C ASP A 7 -10.91 -2.45 -11.80
N HIS A 8 -9.77 -2.90 -11.28
CA HIS A 8 -8.48 -2.24 -11.36
C HIS A 8 -7.52 -3.03 -12.24
N LEU A 9 -6.64 -2.34 -12.97
CA LEU A 9 -5.54 -2.97 -13.70
C LEU A 9 -4.22 -2.37 -13.25
N LEU A 10 -3.63 -2.97 -12.21
CA LEU A 10 -2.48 -2.39 -11.52
C LEU A 10 -1.18 -3.01 -11.98
N VAL A 11 -0.19 -2.17 -12.32
CA VAL A 11 1.21 -2.54 -12.17
C VAL A 11 1.59 -2.39 -10.70
N VAL A 12 1.91 -3.47 -10.02
CA VAL A 12 2.22 -3.42 -8.59
C VAL A 12 3.58 -2.78 -8.36
N ILE A 13 3.64 -1.73 -7.55
CA ILE A 13 4.90 -1.14 -7.07
C ILE A 13 5.36 -1.93 -5.85
N ASP A 14 4.48 -2.00 -4.84
CA ASP A 14 4.76 -2.65 -3.56
C ASP A 14 3.47 -2.95 -2.77
N SER A 15 3.58 -3.64 -1.64
CA SER A 15 2.44 -3.89 -0.75
C SER A 15 2.80 -3.84 0.73
N PHE A 16 1.85 -3.47 1.59
CA PHE A 16 2.03 -3.34 3.04
C PHE A 16 0.85 -3.94 3.78
N VAL A 17 1.05 -4.37 5.02
CA VAL A 17 -0.03 -4.86 5.89
C VAL A 17 -0.41 -3.75 6.86
N ASP A 18 -1.69 -3.37 6.87
CA ASP A 18 -2.19 -2.36 7.79
C ASP A 18 -2.62 -2.96 9.15
N PHE A 19 -3.07 -2.09 10.06
CA PHE A 19 -3.46 -2.49 11.42
C PHE A 19 -4.65 -3.46 11.46
N SER A 20 -5.51 -3.45 10.44
CA SER A 20 -6.70 -4.30 10.36
C SER A 20 -6.41 -5.62 9.64
N ASN A 21 -5.14 -5.98 9.46
CA ASN A 21 -4.72 -7.10 8.61
C ASN A 21 -5.34 -7.00 7.22
N HIS A 22 -5.26 -5.82 6.59
CA HIS A 22 -5.51 -5.69 5.16
C HIS A 22 -4.18 -5.51 4.43
N VAL A 23 -4.09 -6.04 3.22
CA VAL A 23 -3.00 -5.75 2.30
C VAL A 23 -3.33 -4.45 1.58
N PHE A 24 -2.51 -3.44 1.80
CA PHE A 24 -2.47 -2.20 1.05
C PHE A 24 -1.51 -2.40 -0.12
N VAL A 25 -2.05 -2.43 -1.34
CA VAL A 25 -1.26 -2.57 -2.57
C VAL A 25 -1.09 -1.21 -3.20
N LEU A 26 0.16 -0.83 -3.42
CA LEU A 26 0.53 0.38 -4.14
C LEU A 26 0.80 0.02 -5.59
N GLY A 27 0.17 0.70 -6.55
CA GLY A 27 0.36 0.38 -7.96
C GLY A 27 0.05 1.51 -8.93
N TYR A 28 0.26 1.23 -10.21
CA TYR A 28 -0.13 2.09 -11.34
C TYR A 28 -1.35 1.52 -12.06
N ASP A 29 -2.48 2.23 -12.01
CA ASP A 29 -3.70 1.81 -12.69
C ASP A 29 -3.66 2.18 -14.17
N LEU A 30 -3.49 1.14 -14.99
CA LEU A 30 -3.42 1.20 -16.44
C LEU A 30 -4.77 1.51 -17.11
N ARG A 31 -5.85 1.70 -16.35
CA ARG A 31 -7.16 2.09 -16.93
C ARG A 31 -7.35 3.60 -16.98
N ILE A 32 -6.72 4.29 -16.04
CA ILE A 32 -6.91 5.73 -15.82
C ILE A 32 -5.61 6.53 -15.93
N ASP A 33 -4.51 5.88 -16.33
CA ASP A 33 -3.16 6.45 -16.42
C ASP A 33 -2.74 7.15 -15.12
N ALA A 34 -3.14 6.59 -13.99
CA ALA A 34 -2.91 7.18 -12.68
C ALA A 34 -2.45 6.11 -11.70
N HIS A 35 -1.59 6.50 -10.78
CA HIS A 35 -1.25 5.62 -9.69
C HIS A 35 -2.40 5.55 -8.70
N SER A 36 -2.60 4.36 -8.14
CA SER A 36 -3.71 4.06 -7.25
C SER A 36 -3.19 3.20 -6.10
N TYR A 37 -3.97 3.19 -5.02
CA TYR A 37 -3.81 2.19 -3.99
C TYR A 37 -5.12 1.45 -3.80
N CYS A 38 -5.00 0.16 -3.55
CA CYS A 38 -6.15 -0.67 -3.24
C CYS A 38 -5.90 -1.37 -1.92
N ARG A 39 -6.97 -1.47 -1.12
CA ARG A 39 -6.95 -2.13 0.18
C ARG A 39 -7.78 -3.40 0.10
N PHE A 40 -7.18 -4.51 0.49
CA PHE A 40 -7.80 -5.84 0.40
C PHE A 40 -7.73 -6.55 1.74
N PRO A 41 -8.76 -7.32 2.14
CA PRO A 41 -8.62 -8.23 3.27
C PRO A 41 -7.44 -9.17 3.07
N LEU A 42 -6.65 -9.43 4.11
CA LEU A 42 -5.51 -10.35 4.05
C LEU A 42 -6.00 -11.79 3.82
N HIS A 43 -6.21 -12.16 2.55
CA HIS A 43 -6.29 -13.56 2.13
C HIS A 43 -4.92 -14.04 1.65
N ALA A 44 -4.66 -15.35 1.74
CA ALA A 44 -3.39 -15.97 1.36
C ALA A 44 -2.93 -15.64 -0.08
N HIS A 45 -3.86 -15.27 -0.97
CA HIS A 45 -3.57 -14.88 -2.35
C HIS A 45 -2.99 -13.46 -2.48
N PHE A 46 -3.24 -12.55 -1.53
CA PHE A 46 -2.77 -11.15 -1.59
C PHE A 46 -1.34 -10.96 -1.07
N GLN A 47 -0.85 -11.87 -0.22
CA GLN A 47 0.50 -11.78 0.36
C GLN A 47 1.65 -11.99 -0.63
N LYS A 48 1.38 -12.27 -1.92
CA LYS A 48 2.39 -12.66 -2.92
C LYS A 48 2.30 -11.88 -4.23
N LEU A 49 1.75 -10.66 -4.21
CA LEU A 49 1.76 -9.85 -5.43
C LEU A 49 3.19 -9.44 -5.76
N GLU A 50 3.67 -9.89 -6.92
CA GLU A 50 5.03 -9.63 -7.36
C GLU A 50 5.18 -8.17 -7.77
N PRO A 51 6.19 -7.47 -7.25
CA PRO A 51 6.49 -6.13 -7.73
C PRO A 51 6.77 -6.11 -9.24
N GLN A 52 6.28 -5.08 -9.92
CA GLN A 52 6.32 -4.84 -11.37
C GLN A 52 5.46 -5.78 -12.22
N ALA A 53 4.78 -6.77 -11.64
CA ALA A 53 3.81 -7.55 -12.37
C ALA A 53 2.48 -6.79 -12.53
N ILE A 54 1.76 -7.13 -13.60
CA ILE A 54 0.45 -6.56 -13.91
C ILE A 54 -0.62 -7.48 -13.32
N TYR A 55 -1.54 -6.90 -12.56
CA TYR A 55 -2.66 -7.60 -11.95
C TYR A 55 -3.98 -6.93 -12.32
N GLN A 56 -4.91 -7.73 -12.83
CA GLN A 56 -6.31 -7.37 -12.89
C GLN A 56 -6.98 -7.74 -11.57
N ILE A 57 -7.65 -6.78 -10.93
CA ILE A 57 -8.29 -6.96 -9.63
C ILE A 57 -9.75 -6.52 -9.73
N GLU A 58 -10.65 -7.49 -9.69
CA GLU A 58 -12.09 -7.28 -9.72
C GLU A 58 -12.66 -7.47 -8.31
N LYS A 59 -13.39 -6.48 -7.80
CA LYS A 59 -14.16 -6.55 -6.56
C LYS A 59 -15.64 -6.57 -6.90
N ASN A 60 -16.31 -7.64 -6.50
CA ASN A 60 -17.75 -7.81 -6.67
C ASN A 60 -18.44 -7.56 -5.33
N LEU A 61 -19.35 -6.58 -5.28
CA LEU A 61 -20.18 -6.29 -4.11
C LEU A 61 -21.47 -7.12 -4.16
N ILE A 62 -21.77 -7.83 -3.07
CA ILE A 62 -23.01 -8.59 -2.91
C ILE A 62 -23.97 -7.77 -2.06
N GLU A 63 -25.03 -7.25 -2.69
CA GLU A 63 -26.12 -6.55 -1.99
C GLU A 63 -27.12 -7.55 -1.39
N SER A 64 -27.54 -7.31 -0.15
CA SER A 64 -28.75 -7.94 0.41
C SER A 64 -30.00 -7.52 -0.36
N SER A 65 -31.02 -8.39 -0.38
CA SER A 65 -32.33 -8.05 -0.94
C SER A 65 -32.90 -6.78 -0.28
N LYS A 66 -33.28 -5.80 -1.11
CA LYS A 66 -33.87 -4.52 -0.70
C LYS A 66 -35.01 -4.71 0.31
N ASN A 67 -34.77 -4.35 1.57
CA ASN A 67 -35.84 -3.92 2.45
C ASN A 67 -36.08 -2.41 2.25
N SER A 68 -37.27 -1.93 2.61
CA SER A 68 -37.81 -0.57 2.35
C SER A 68 -37.00 0.61 2.91
N ARG A 69 -35.77 0.39 3.39
CA ARG A 69 -34.86 1.40 3.96
C ARG A 69 -33.51 1.54 3.24
N GLY A 70 -33.31 0.87 2.10
CA GLY A 70 -32.07 0.95 1.29
C GLY A 70 -31.33 -0.38 1.18
N SER A 71 -30.43 -0.53 0.19
CA SER A 71 -29.56 -1.69 0.08
C SER A 71 -28.41 -1.58 1.09
N THR A 72 -28.09 -2.69 1.76
CA THR A 72 -26.89 -2.82 2.60
C THR A 72 -25.96 -3.85 1.95
N ILE A 73 -24.71 -3.47 1.72
CA ILE A 73 -23.67 -4.38 1.22
C ILE A 73 -23.41 -5.43 2.30
N GLU A 74 -23.68 -6.70 2.00
CA GLU A 74 -23.50 -7.81 2.97
C GLU A 74 -22.10 -8.40 2.89
N SER A 75 -21.52 -8.48 1.70
CA SER A 75 -20.19 -9.07 1.50
C SER A 75 -19.53 -8.57 0.22
N SER A 76 -18.22 -8.77 0.13
CA SER A 76 -17.44 -8.47 -1.07
C SER A 76 -16.49 -9.62 -1.37
N PHE A 77 -16.32 -9.95 -2.65
CA PHE A 77 -15.36 -10.93 -3.11
C PHE A 77 -14.39 -10.30 -4.10
N TYR A 78 -13.11 -10.67 -3.99
CA TYR A 78 -12.06 -10.19 -4.88
C TYR A 78 -11.53 -11.31 -5.76
N LYS A 79 -11.47 -11.06 -7.07
CA LYS A 79 -10.79 -11.91 -8.04
C LYS A 79 -9.53 -11.19 -8.50
N ILE A 80 -8.38 -11.82 -8.30
CA ILE A 80 -7.09 -11.30 -8.74
C ILE A 80 -6.53 -12.22 -9.81
N ARG A 81 -6.05 -11.64 -10.90
CA ARG A 81 -5.37 -12.38 -11.97
C ARG A 81 -4.10 -11.64 -12.35
N LYS A 82 -2.96 -12.32 -12.27
CA LYS A 82 -1.72 -11.86 -12.92
C LYS A 82 -1.93 -11.97 -14.42
N ILE A 83 -1.66 -10.90 -15.16
CA ILE A 83 -1.77 -10.87 -16.61
C ILE A 83 -0.43 -10.49 -17.24
N SER A 84 -0.25 -10.83 -18.51
CA SER A 84 0.93 -10.44 -19.27
C SER A 84 0.73 -9.14 -20.06
N GLU A 85 1.81 -8.54 -20.54
CA GLU A 85 1.74 -7.31 -21.34
C GLU A 85 0.98 -7.53 -22.66
N GLU A 86 1.03 -8.74 -23.22
CA GLU A 86 0.33 -9.07 -24.47
C GLU A 86 -1.19 -8.96 -24.32
N GLU A 87 -1.73 -9.25 -23.12
CA GLU A 87 -3.15 -9.17 -22.79
C GLU A 87 -3.67 -7.74 -22.68
N LEU A 88 -2.78 -6.74 -22.59
CA LEU A 88 -3.16 -5.33 -22.52
C LEU A 88 -3.77 -4.84 -23.84
N ASN A 89 -4.82 -4.05 -23.71
CA ASN A 89 -5.38 -3.33 -24.86
C ASN A 89 -4.44 -2.18 -25.30
N PRO A 90 -4.64 -1.58 -26.49
CA PRO A 90 -3.75 -0.55 -27.00
C PRO A 90 -3.57 0.68 -26.10
N ILE A 91 -4.62 1.10 -25.37
CA ILE A 91 -4.56 2.25 -24.46
C ILE A 91 -3.74 1.87 -23.22
N GLU A 92 -3.99 0.71 -22.64
CA GLU A 92 -3.25 0.20 -21.48
C GLU A 92 -1.76 0.01 -21.80
N LYS A 93 -1.41 -0.41 -23.04
CA LYS A 93 -0.01 -0.50 -23.50
C LYS A 93 0.68 0.86 -23.55
N ILE A 94 -0.03 1.92 -23.95
CA ILE A 94 0.51 3.28 -23.93
C ILE A 94 0.82 3.69 -22.49
N TYR A 95 -0.11 3.46 -21.55
CA TYR A 95 0.08 3.81 -20.15
C TYR A 95 1.15 2.94 -19.46
N TYR A 96 1.25 1.67 -19.83
CA TYR A 96 2.32 0.79 -19.36
C TYR A 96 3.69 1.29 -19.87
N THR A 97 3.75 1.77 -21.11
CA THR A 97 4.95 2.43 -21.66
C THR A 97 5.28 3.73 -20.92
N HIS A 98 4.26 4.53 -20.55
CA HIS A 98 4.46 5.74 -19.73
C HIS A 98 5.05 5.40 -18.36
N PHE A 99 4.50 4.40 -17.68
CA PHE A 99 5.04 3.89 -16.41
C PHE A 99 6.52 3.49 -16.54
N ASN A 100 6.85 2.72 -17.58
CA ASN A 100 8.23 2.29 -17.82
C ASN A 100 9.19 3.44 -18.17
N LYS A 101 8.73 4.48 -18.87
CA LYS A 101 9.54 5.67 -19.17
C LYS A 101 9.73 6.58 -17.96
N LYS A 102 8.73 6.70 -17.09
CA LYS A 102 8.83 7.47 -15.83
C LYS A 102 9.85 6.86 -14.85
N LYS A 103 10.12 5.56 -14.95
CA LYS A 103 11.21 4.87 -14.23
C LYS A 103 12.62 5.38 -14.60
N THR A 104 12.76 6.00 -15.77
CA THR A 104 14.06 6.45 -16.33
C THR A 104 14.26 7.96 -16.34
N LEU A 105 13.22 8.74 -16.00
CA LEU A 105 13.36 10.20 -15.91
C LEU A 105 14.07 10.57 -14.61
N SER A 106 15.11 11.39 -14.75
CA SER A 106 15.99 11.84 -13.68
C SER A 106 15.21 12.59 -12.57
N PRO A 107 15.75 12.62 -11.34
CA PRO A 107 15.00 13.01 -10.15
C PRO A 107 14.41 14.44 -10.20
N ASN A 108 14.89 15.34 -11.04
CA ASN A 108 14.74 16.77 -10.78
C ASN A 108 13.43 17.44 -11.22
N GLU A 109 12.55 16.81 -12.03
CA GLU A 109 11.40 17.54 -12.59
C GLU A 109 10.03 17.19 -11.97
N ASN A 110 9.90 16.07 -11.26
CA ASN A 110 8.62 15.66 -10.62
C ASN A 110 8.69 15.47 -9.09
N LEU A 111 9.87 15.62 -8.47
CA LEU A 111 10.09 15.32 -7.04
C LEU A 111 9.41 16.30 -6.06
N VAL A 112 9.08 17.52 -6.50
CA VAL A 112 8.67 18.58 -5.57
C VAL A 112 7.25 18.38 -5.03
N ASN A 113 6.38 17.65 -5.73
CA ASN A 113 4.95 17.62 -5.40
C ASN A 113 4.48 16.40 -4.58
N ASN A 114 5.26 15.33 -4.44
CA ASN A 114 4.82 14.08 -3.79
C ASN A 114 5.69 13.56 -2.64
N ALA A 115 6.48 14.43 -1.99
CA ALA A 115 7.26 14.13 -0.79
C ALA A 115 6.43 13.69 0.45
N ASN A 116 5.12 13.52 0.27
CA ASN A 116 4.16 13.17 1.31
C ASN A 116 3.96 11.67 1.48
N LEU A 117 4.49 10.80 0.60
CA LEU A 117 4.42 9.35 0.78
C LEU A 117 5.80 8.71 0.55
N SER A 118 6.29 7.94 1.50
CA SER A 118 7.60 7.29 1.41
C SER A 118 7.72 6.08 2.33
N ILE A 119 8.60 5.16 1.97
CA ILE A 119 8.98 3.99 2.77
C ILE A 119 10.16 4.38 3.65
N HIS A 120 10.07 4.04 4.93
CA HIS A 120 11.13 4.26 5.91
C HIS A 120 11.46 2.99 6.67
N VAL A 121 12.73 2.88 7.08
CA VAL A 121 13.23 1.81 7.93
C VAL A 121 13.48 2.37 9.32
N GLY A 122 12.79 1.82 10.32
CA GLY A 122 12.93 2.19 11.71
C GLY A 122 13.31 1.00 12.58
N ILE A 123 13.59 1.27 13.85
CA ILE A 123 13.87 0.26 14.88
C ILE A 123 12.75 0.29 15.91
N VAL A 124 12.15 -0.86 16.19
CA VAL A 124 11.16 -1.02 17.25
C VAL A 124 11.85 -0.75 18.60
N LYS A 125 11.38 0.26 19.33
CA LYS A 125 11.91 0.65 20.64
C LYS A 125 11.10 0.08 21.78
N GLU A 126 9.79 -0.03 21.60
CA GLU A 126 8.87 -0.52 22.61
C GLU A 126 7.69 -1.25 21.95
N ILE A 127 7.14 -2.22 22.67
CA ILE A 127 5.96 -2.99 22.27
C ILE A 127 4.98 -2.94 23.44
N ILE A 128 3.80 -2.39 23.18
CA ILE A 128 2.73 -2.25 24.17
C ILE A 128 1.58 -3.18 23.76
N PRO A 129 1.26 -4.23 24.53
CA PRO A 129 0.09 -5.06 24.26
C PRO A 129 -1.20 -4.27 24.45
N VAL A 130 -2.11 -4.33 23.48
CA VAL A 130 -3.39 -3.61 23.53
C VAL A 130 -4.54 -4.52 23.12
N ALA A 131 -5.63 -4.46 23.90
CA ALA A 131 -6.89 -5.07 23.52
C ALA A 131 -7.59 -4.22 22.45
N SER A 132 -7.94 -4.83 21.32
CA SER A 132 -8.69 -4.18 20.25
C SER A 132 -9.98 -4.94 19.96
N VAL A 133 -10.99 -4.23 19.46
CA VAL A 133 -12.28 -4.81 19.05
C VAL A 133 -12.10 -5.86 17.94
N ILE A 134 -11.03 -5.73 17.16
CA ILE A 134 -10.66 -6.66 16.08
C ILE A 134 -9.75 -7.82 16.54
N GLY A 135 -9.44 -7.94 17.84
CA GLY A 135 -8.60 -9.00 18.40
C GLY A 135 -7.34 -8.50 19.11
N ALA A 136 -6.45 -9.43 19.47
CA ALA A 136 -5.17 -9.09 20.10
C ALA A 136 -4.31 -8.23 19.15
N SER A 137 -3.72 -7.16 19.69
CA SER A 137 -2.92 -6.22 18.93
C SER A 137 -1.75 -5.68 19.75
N LEU A 138 -0.75 -5.14 19.05
CA LEU A 138 0.41 -4.47 19.63
C LEU A 138 0.46 -3.04 19.11
N ASP A 139 0.70 -2.09 20.01
CA ASP A 139 1.22 -0.78 19.63
C ASP A 139 2.75 -0.89 19.60
N LEU A 140 3.33 -0.65 18.43
CA LEU A 140 4.76 -0.60 18.20
C LEU A 140 5.20 0.86 18.25
N VAL A 141 6.13 1.17 19.14
CA VAL A 141 6.82 2.47 19.15
C VAL A 141 8.08 2.32 18.33
N ILE A 142 8.13 2.95 17.15
CA ILE A 142 9.20 2.78 16.18
C ILE A 142 9.97 4.09 16.05
N SER A 143 11.29 4.03 16.23
CA SER A 143 12.18 5.16 15.98
C SER A 143 12.76 5.06 14.58
N PHE A 144 12.54 6.11 13.80
CA PHE A 144 13.08 6.25 12.45
C PHE A 144 14.14 7.35 12.44
N PRO A 145 15.27 7.19 11.73
CA PRO A 145 16.34 8.19 11.68
C PRO A 145 15.88 9.58 11.20
N GLU A 146 14.85 9.65 10.36
CA GLU A 146 14.37 10.87 9.70
C GLU A 146 13.35 11.66 10.53
N PHE A 147 12.87 11.10 11.64
CA PHE A 147 11.87 11.73 12.51
C PHE A 147 12.44 11.95 13.91
N SER A 148 12.23 13.15 14.45
CA SER A 148 12.75 13.54 15.76
C SER A 148 12.08 12.80 16.92
N SER A 149 10.83 12.40 16.75
CA SER A 149 10.07 11.62 17.72
C SER A 149 9.77 10.22 17.19
N PRO A 150 9.75 9.20 18.06
CA PRO A 150 9.22 7.89 17.70
C PRO A 150 7.77 7.98 17.22
N ILE A 151 7.39 7.09 16.32
CA ILE A 151 6.04 6.98 15.79
C ILE A 151 5.41 5.71 16.35
N THR A 152 4.22 5.85 16.93
CA THR A 152 3.44 4.71 17.40
C THR A 152 2.51 4.23 16.29
N THR A 153 2.54 2.94 16.00
CA THR A 153 1.62 2.31 15.03
C THR A 153 1.10 0.99 15.57
N ARG A 154 -0.13 0.63 15.20
CA ARG A 154 -0.78 -0.60 15.66
C ARG A 154 -0.63 -1.72 14.64
N THR A 155 -0.37 -2.94 15.12
CA THR A 155 -0.37 -4.16 14.30
C THR A 155 -1.05 -5.33 15.02
N GLN A 156 -1.61 -6.26 14.25
CA GLN A 156 -2.03 -7.57 14.76
C GLN A 156 -0.94 -8.64 14.60
N ASN A 157 0.20 -8.31 13.99
CA ASN A 157 1.32 -9.22 13.88
C ASN A 157 2.06 -9.29 15.22
N LEU A 158 1.81 -10.36 15.97
CA LEU A 158 2.39 -10.54 17.31
C LEU A 158 3.86 -11.00 17.30
N LYS A 159 4.51 -11.07 16.13
CA LYS A 159 5.89 -11.58 15.98
C LYS A 159 6.98 -10.53 16.13
N TYR A 160 6.64 -9.24 16.19
CA TYR A 160 7.63 -8.18 16.35
C TYR A 160 8.37 -8.27 17.69
N GLN A 161 9.64 -7.88 17.68
CA GLN A 161 10.50 -7.81 18.86
C GLN A 161 11.15 -6.44 19.02
N VAL A 162 11.49 -6.07 20.26
CA VAL A 162 12.24 -4.84 20.54
C VAL A 162 13.65 -4.94 19.92
N GLN A 163 14.16 -3.80 19.42
CA GLN A 163 15.36 -3.66 18.59
C GLN A 163 15.30 -4.30 17.19
N GLN A 164 14.16 -4.87 16.79
CA GLN A 164 13.99 -5.40 15.44
C GLN A 164 13.78 -4.24 14.44
N PRO A 165 14.32 -4.33 13.21
CA PRO A 165 13.95 -3.41 12.15
C PRO A 165 12.48 -3.59 11.74
N ALA A 166 11.83 -2.47 11.46
CA ALA A 166 10.49 -2.40 10.90
C ALA A 166 10.50 -1.46 9.69
N VAL A 167 9.81 -1.86 8.62
CA VAL A 167 9.68 -1.06 7.40
C VAL A 167 8.24 -0.58 7.32
N ALA A 168 8.06 0.73 7.21
CA ALA A 168 6.76 1.37 7.23
C ALA A 168 6.54 2.20 5.96
N LEU A 169 5.35 2.12 5.39
CA LEU A 169 4.86 3.12 4.44
C LEU A 169 4.27 4.29 5.23
N ILE A 170 4.86 5.47 5.06
CA ILE A 170 4.53 6.67 5.83
C ILE A 170 3.95 7.72 4.92
N LYS A 171 2.80 8.26 5.32
CA LYS A 171 2.17 9.44 4.73
C LYS A 171 2.37 10.65 5.63
N LYS A 172 3.00 11.71 5.12
CA LYS A 172 3.12 13.02 5.74
C LYS A 172 1.98 13.91 5.25
N ILE A 173 1.24 14.52 6.16
CA ILE A 173 0.15 15.43 5.85
C ILE A 173 0.53 16.78 6.45
N LYS A 174 0.91 17.74 5.60
CA LYS A 174 1.17 19.11 6.02
C LYS A 174 -0.15 19.85 6.19
N SER A 175 -0.34 20.46 7.35
CA SER A 175 -1.47 21.33 7.65
C SER A 175 -0.97 22.67 8.18
N SER A 176 -1.87 23.66 8.27
CA SER A 176 -1.57 24.95 8.91
C SER A 176 -1.22 24.83 10.41
N GLN A 177 -1.51 23.67 11.03
CA GLN A 177 -1.25 23.40 12.44
C GLN A 177 0.00 22.54 12.67
N GLY A 178 0.69 22.12 11.61
CA GLY A 178 1.87 21.26 11.67
C GLY A 178 1.83 20.09 10.70
N GLU A 179 2.87 19.25 10.74
CA GLU A 179 2.98 18.02 9.96
C GLU A 179 2.45 16.83 10.78
N VAL A 180 1.46 16.12 10.23
CA VAL A 180 0.93 14.88 10.78
C VAL A 180 1.58 13.70 10.06
N ILE A 181 2.08 12.74 10.81
CA ILE A 181 2.73 11.53 10.27
C ILE A 181 1.82 10.33 10.51
N ASN A 182 1.41 9.68 9.43
CA ASN A 182 0.57 8.49 9.46
C ASN A 182 1.31 7.29 8.90
N VAL A 183 1.35 6.19 9.66
CA VAL A 183 1.80 4.89 9.16
C VAL A 183 0.62 4.21 8.47
N LEU A 184 0.71 4.01 7.16
CA LEU A 184 -0.34 3.34 6.38
C LEU A 184 -0.28 1.82 6.47
N GLY A 185 0.93 1.28 6.65
CA GLY A 185 1.14 -0.16 6.81
C GLY A 185 2.60 -0.49 7.07
N LEU A 186 2.83 -1.73 7.50
CA LEU A 186 4.12 -2.31 7.78
C LEU A 186 4.43 -3.44 6.79
N LYS A 187 5.71 -3.66 6.51
CA LYS A 187 6.13 -4.85 5.76
C LYS A 187 6.06 -6.11 6.61
N ASP A 188 5.79 -7.24 5.93
CA ASP A 188 5.99 -8.55 6.53
C ASP A 188 7.45 -8.72 6.94
N LEU A 189 7.67 -9.33 8.11
CA LEU A 189 9.00 -9.51 8.68
C LEU A 189 9.96 -10.26 7.76
N ASN A 190 9.45 -11.16 6.90
CA ASN A 190 10.26 -11.90 5.95
C ASN A 190 10.79 -11.03 4.80
N GLU A 191 10.14 -9.89 4.52
CA GLU A 191 10.51 -8.98 3.44
C GLU A 191 11.42 -7.84 3.92
N VAL A 192 11.51 -7.59 5.22
CA VAL A 192 12.26 -6.46 5.80
C VAL A 192 13.72 -6.45 5.36
N SER A 193 14.35 -7.61 5.18
CA SER A 193 15.77 -7.75 4.85
C SER A 193 16.17 -7.06 3.55
N ASP A 194 15.28 -7.04 2.54
CA ASP A 194 15.57 -6.37 1.27
C ASP A 194 15.60 -4.85 1.41
N TYR A 195 14.76 -4.27 2.27
CA TYR A 195 14.69 -2.83 2.52
C TYR A 195 15.85 -2.30 3.35
N LEU A 196 16.62 -3.17 4.00
CA LEU A 196 17.86 -2.78 4.67
C LEU A 196 18.97 -2.44 3.66
N LYS A 197 18.82 -2.82 2.38
CA LYS A 197 19.76 -2.48 1.31
C LYS A 197 19.45 -1.06 0.81
N PRO A 198 20.39 -0.10 0.89
CA PRO A 198 20.14 1.29 0.50
C PRO A 198 19.61 1.45 -0.93
N ASP A 199 20.25 0.80 -1.90
CA ASP A 199 19.86 0.87 -3.32
C ASP A 199 18.44 0.36 -3.57
N PHE A 200 18.00 -0.64 -2.79
CA PHE A 200 16.66 -1.19 -2.92
C PHE A 200 15.61 -0.22 -2.37
N LEU A 201 15.84 0.33 -1.18
CA LEU A 201 14.95 1.31 -0.56
C LEU A 201 14.83 2.58 -1.40
N GLU A 202 15.95 3.11 -1.88
CA GLU A 202 15.98 4.30 -2.74
C GLU A 202 15.20 4.06 -4.03
N LYS A 203 15.45 2.93 -4.70
CA LYS A 203 14.71 2.55 -5.91
C LYS A 203 13.21 2.47 -5.66
N ARG A 204 12.77 1.92 -4.53
CA ARG A 204 11.34 1.86 -4.17
C ARG A 204 10.76 3.23 -3.90
N ASN A 205 11.47 4.06 -3.14
CA ASN A 205 11.03 5.43 -2.89
C ASN A 205 10.98 6.28 -4.16
N LEU A 206 11.92 6.11 -5.11
CA LEU A 206 11.85 6.76 -6.41
C LEU A 206 10.61 6.34 -7.21
N GLN A 207 10.25 5.05 -7.18
CA GLN A 207 9.01 4.57 -7.80
C GLN A 207 7.76 5.19 -7.15
N ILE A 208 7.78 5.43 -5.84
CA ILE A 208 6.70 6.10 -5.11
C ILE A 208 6.65 7.60 -5.39
N LEU A 209 7.79 8.27 -5.47
CA LEU A 209 7.86 9.72 -5.68
C LEU A 209 7.56 10.13 -7.13
N ALA A 210 7.73 9.22 -8.09
CA ALA A 210 7.29 9.39 -9.48
C ALA A 210 5.76 9.41 -9.65
N VAL A 211 5.03 9.33 -8.54
CA VAL A 211 3.58 9.25 -8.49
C VAL A 211 2.97 10.55 -7.96
N ASP A 212 1.97 11.09 -8.68
CA ASP A 212 1.04 12.10 -8.18
C ASP A 212 -0.16 11.44 -7.48
N TYR A 213 -0.12 11.38 -6.15
CA TYR A 213 -1.25 10.92 -5.31
C TYR A 213 -2.10 12.14 -4.94
N ARG A 214 -3.05 12.52 -5.81
CA ARG A 214 -4.04 13.57 -5.51
C ARG A 214 -5.18 13.07 -4.65
#